data_AF-A0A401I3A6-F1
#
_entry.id   AF-A0A401I3A6-F1
#
_cell.length_a   1.000
_cell.length_b   1.000
_cell.length_c   1.000
_cell.angle_alpha   90.00
_cell.angle_beta   90.00
_cell.angle_gamma   90.00
#
_symmetry.space_group_name_H-M   'P 1'
#
loop_
_entity.id
_entity.type
_entity.pdbx_description
1 polymer ?
#
loop_
_entity_poly.entity_id
_entity_poly.type
_entity_poly.pdbx_seq_one_letter_code
_entity_poly.pdbx_strand_id
1 'polypeptide(L)' 'KDDGVGFEQNEDIRSIDKNPFFQSGYGLRNVDERIKLEYGDDSSLRISSERGVGTTALITLNLTRYLL' A
#
# COMPACT_ATOMS: atom_id res chain seq x y z
N LYS A 1 -2.19 -5.85 -9.83
CA LYS A 1 -1.04 -6.76 -9.99
C LYS A 1 -0.37 -6.41 -11.31
N ASP A 2 0.95 -6.33 -11.33
CA ASP A 2 1.77 -6.20 -12.53
C ASP A 2 2.68 -7.43 -12.71
N ASP A 3 3.39 -7.45 -13.83
CA ASP A 3 4.36 -8.44 -14.29
C ASP A 3 5.76 -7.81 -14.48
N GLY A 4 6.04 -6.72 -13.76
CA GLY A 4 7.33 -6.04 -13.81
C GLY A 4 8.45 -6.81 -13.12
N VAL A 5 9.62 -6.18 -12.98
CA VAL A 5 10.81 -6.81 -12.40
C VAL A 5 10.69 -7.14 -10.91
N GLY A 6 9.70 -6.57 -10.21
CA GLY A 6 9.50 -6.72 -8.78
C GLY A 6 10.69 -6.27 -7.91
N PHE A 7 10.54 -6.41 -6.59
CA PHE A 7 11.57 -6.07 -5.61
C PHE A 7 11.47 -6.97 -4.38
N GLU A 8 12.56 -7.07 -3.62
CA GLU A 8 12.55 -7.80 -2.35
C GLU A 8 11.81 -6.99 -1.29
N GLN A 9 10.74 -7.58 -0.76
CA GLN A 9 9.95 -7.01 0.31
C GLN A 9 10.69 -7.17 1.64
N ASN A 10 11.59 -6.23 1.95
CA ASN A 10 12.38 -6.33 3.18
C ASN A 10 11.73 -5.74 4.42
N GLU A 11 10.72 -4.87 4.34
CA GLU A 11 10.04 -4.34 5.54
C GLU A 11 8.56 -3.99 5.29
N ASP A 12 7.76 -4.08 6.36
CA ASP A 12 6.34 -3.68 6.41
C ASP A 12 6.21 -2.24 5.88
N ILE A 13 5.13 -1.91 5.18
CA ILE A 13 4.95 -0.57 4.57
C ILE A 13 4.95 0.53 5.63
N ARG A 14 4.58 0.16 6.85
CA ARG A 14 4.62 1.02 8.04
C ARG A 14 6.03 1.24 8.60
N SER A 15 7.00 0.40 8.25
CA SER A 15 8.43 0.56 8.57
C SER A 15 9.24 1.25 7.48
N ILE A 16 8.63 1.52 6.31
CA ILE A 16 9.24 2.32 5.22
C ILE A 16 9.63 3.73 5.71
N ASP A 17 9.04 4.23 6.80
CA ASP A 17 9.39 5.50 7.43
C ASP A 17 10.86 5.60 7.91
N LYS A 18 11.60 4.49 8.04
CA LYS A 18 12.96 4.50 8.62
C LYS A 18 14.12 4.30 7.66
N ASN A 19 13.88 3.99 6.38
CA ASN A 19 14.96 3.72 5.44
C ASN A 19 15.16 4.88 4.44
N PRO A 20 16.27 5.65 4.52
CA PRO A 20 16.52 6.82 3.67
C PRO A 20 16.69 6.51 2.18
N PHE A 21 16.81 5.22 1.79
CA PHE A 21 16.78 4.80 0.39
C PHE A 21 15.36 4.82 -0.24
N PHE A 22 14.29 4.93 0.57
CA PHE A 22 12.90 5.00 0.12
C PHE A 22 12.30 6.42 0.26
N GLN A 23 13.01 7.44 -0.25
CA GLN A 23 12.47 8.81 -0.42
C GLN A 23 11.21 8.89 -1.33
N SER A 24 10.70 7.76 -1.84
CA SER A 24 9.43 7.62 -2.57
C SER A 24 8.20 7.33 -1.68
N GLY A 25 8.34 7.30 -0.35
CA GLY A 25 7.31 6.87 0.60
C GLY A 25 6.00 7.68 0.62
N TYR A 26 5.99 8.90 0.09
CA TYR A 26 4.78 9.74 0.06
C TYR A 26 3.69 9.19 -0.87
N GLY A 27 4.04 8.53 -1.99
CA GLY A 27 3.04 8.06 -2.95
C GLY A 27 2.07 7.05 -2.34
N LEU A 28 2.62 5.98 -1.75
CA LEU A 28 1.82 4.93 -1.11
C LEU A 28 1.15 5.43 0.17
N ARG A 29 1.84 6.26 0.95
CA ARG A 29 1.27 6.86 2.18
C ARG A 29 0.08 7.76 1.87
N ASN A 30 0.19 8.64 0.89
CA ASN A 30 -0.91 9.54 0.50
C ASN A 30 -2.13 8.76 -0.01
N VAL A 31 -1.89 7.64 -0.71
CA VAL A 31 -2.97 6.76 -1.16
C VAL A 31 -3.64 6.06 0.01
N ASP A 32 -2.86 5.48 0.94
CA ASP A 32 -3.40 4.83 2.15
C ASP A 32 -4.18 5.81 3.04
N GLU A 33 -3.63 7.00 3.28
CA GLU A 33 -4.30 8.08 4.02
C GLU A 33 -5.60 8.51 3.31
N ARG A 34 -5.59 8.66 1.98
CA ARG A 34 -6.81 9.03 1.25
C ARG A 34 -7.87 7.94 1.32
N ILE A 35 -7.49 6.67 1.19
CA ILE A 35 -8.43 5.55 1.29
C ILE A 35 -9.11 5.56 2.66
N LYS A 36 -8.35 5.76 3.75
CA LYS A 36 -8.91 5.82 5.12
C LYS A 36 -9.81 7.03 5.34
N LEU A 37 -9.45 8.18 4.79
CA LEU A 37 -10.31 9.38 4.87
C LEU A 37 -11.66 9.17 4.18
N GLU A 38 -11.69 8.47 3.04
CA GLU A 38 -12.93 8.26 2.28
C GLU A 38 -13.78 7.09 2.80
N TYR A 39 -13.13 5.97 3.14
CA TYR A 39 -13.78 4.69 3.45
C TYR A 39 -13.66 4.28 4.93
N GLY A 40 -13.05 5.10 5.78
CA GLY A 40 -12.87 4.84 7.21
C GLY A 40 -11.56 4.11 7.54
N ASP A 41 -11.14 4.22 8.80
CA ASP A 41 -9.83 3.79 9.31
C ASP A 41 -9.57 2.27 9.22
N ASP A 42 -10.63 1.46 9.08
CA ASP A 42 -10.51 0.00 8.85
C ASP A 42 -10.09 -0.33 7.41
N SER A 43 -10.06 0.65 6.51
CA SER A 43 -9.58 0.50 5.15
C SER A 43 -8.04 0.51 5.11
N SER A 44 -7.44 -0.16 4.12
CA SER A 44 -5.97 -0.24 4.03
C SER A 44 -5.44 -0.47 2.62
N LEU A 45 -4.18 -0.05 2.41
CA LEU A 45 -3.35 -0.41 1.27
C LEU A 45 -2.18 -1.31 1.72
N ARG A 46 -2.00 -2.45 1.04
CA ARG A 46 -0.83 -3.32 1.18
C ARG A 46 -0.19 -3.58 -0.17
N ILE A 47 1.13 -3.64 -0.19
CA ILE A 47 1.95 -3.98 -1.35
C ILE A 47 2.65 -5.28 -1.03
N SER A 48 2.73 -6.20 -1.99
CA SER A 48 3.66 -7.32 -1.99
C SER A 48 4.41 -7.34 -3.32
N SER A 49 5.68 -7.71 -3.30
CA SER A 49 6.49 -7.80 -4.52
C SER A 49 7.45 -8.96 -4.43
N GLU A 50 7.72 -9.56 -5.58
CA GLU A 50 8.69 -10.65 -5.71
C GLU A 50 9.59 -10.37 -6.92
N ARG A 51 10.90 -10.42 -6.69
CA ARG A 51 11.92 -10.17 -7.71
C ARG A 51 11.78 -11.18 -8.86
N GLY A 52 11.63 -10.66 -10.08
CA GLY A 52 11.42 -11.46 -11.30
C GLY A 52 9.96 -11.87 -11.55
N VAL A 53 9.02 -11.50 -10.67
CA VAL A 53 7.60 -11.87 -10.79
C VAL A 53 6.69 -10.66 -10.94
N GLY A 54 6.93 -9.59 -10.19
CA GLY A 54 6.15 -8.35 -10.25
C GLY A 54 5.60 -7.91 -8.90
N THR A 55 4.77 -6.87 -8.90
CA THR A 55 4.20 -6.25 -7.69
C THR A 55 2.68 -6.34 -7.66
N THR A 56 2.12 -6.49 -6.46
CA THR A 56 0.68 -6.51 -6.21
C THR A 56 0.32 -5.49 -5.15
N ALA A 57 -0.57 -4.56 -5.50
CA ALA A 57 -1.28 -3.71 -4.54
C ALA A 57 -2.63 -4.34 -4.18
N LEU A 58 -2.87 -4.51 -2.89
CA LEU A 58 -4.12 -4.98 -2.30
C LEU A 58 -4.78 -3.82 -1.54
N ILE A 59 -6.01 -3.48 -1.92
CA ILE A 59 -6.80 -2.44 -1.28
C ILE A 59 -7.98 -3.10 -0.56
N THR A 60 -8.22 -2.72 0.69
CA THR A 60 -9.40 -3.13 1.47
C THR A 60 -10.21 -1.90 1.81
N LEU A 61 -11.52 -1.92 1.51
CA LEU A 61 -12.43 -0.80 1.72
C LEU A 61 -13.52 -1.18 2.72
N ASN A 62 -13.77 -0.32 3.71
CA ASN A 62 -14.93 -0.43 4.58
C ASN A 62 -16.11 0.35 3.96
N LEU A 63 -17.12 -0.37 3.45
CA LEU A 63 -18.27 0.22 2.76
C LEU A 63 -19.44 0.53 3.70
N THR A 64 -19.28 0.44 5.02
CA THR A 64 -20.38 0.61 6.00
C THR A 64 -21.12 1.95 5.81
N ARG A 65 -20.42 3.02 5.43
CA ARG A 65 -21.02 4.34 5.16
C ARG A 65 -21.93 4.40 3.94
N TYR A 66 -21.83 3.43 3.02
CA TYR A 66 -22.57 3.40 1.75
C TYR A 66 -23.72 2.39 1.76
N LEU A 67 -23.96 1.70 2.88
CA LEU A 67 -24.99 0.67 3.04
C LEU A 67 -26.19 1.16 3.89
N LEU A 68 -26.25 2.46 4.20
CA LEU A 68 -27.34 3.17 4.87
C LEU A 68 -27.99 4.16 3.91
#